data_AF-A0A1H0FPA3-F1
#
_entry.id   AF-A0A1H0FPA3-F1
#
_cell.length_a   1.000
_cell.length_b   1.000
_cell.length_c   1.000
_cell.angle_alpha   90.00
_cell.angle_beta   90.00
_cell.angle_gamma   90.00
#
_symmetry.space_group_name_H-M   'P 1'
#
loop_
_entity.id
_entity.type
_entity.pdbx_description
1 polymer ?
#
loop_
_entity_poly.entity_id
_entity_poly.type
_entity_poly.pdbx_seq_one_letter_code
_entity_poly.pdbx_strand_id
1 'polypeptide(L)'
;MSNVPNWNDLLPTMGAIESMAPEKLQRVDGAIEQYSITLGFGIAAIGNLLACTASNGQTGLNDQTATDIGWLLESLGELSARLADTGNAVSNRRRTLKPRA
;
A
#
# COMPACT_ATOMS: atom_id res chain seq x y z
N MET A 1 -25.81 3.55 -3.88
CA MET A 1 -24.46 3.36 -3.31
C MET A 1 -23.55 3.03 -4.47
N SER A 2 -22.59 3.89 -4.79
CA SER A 2 -21.63 3.61 -5.86
C SER A 2 -20.76 2.42 -5.44
N ASN A 3 -20.72 1.39 -6.27
CA ASN A 3 -19.94 0.17 -6.07
C ASN A 3 -18.45 0.44 -6.40
N VAL A 4 -17.87 1.45 -5.76
CA VAL A 4 -16.47 1.84 -6.00
C VAL A 4 -15.59 0.77 -5.36
N PRO A 5 -14.70 0.10 -6.11
CA PRO A 5 -13.78 -0.88 -5.55
C PRO A 5 -12.98 -0.29 -4.39
N ASN A 6 -12.90 -1.00 -3.26
CA ASN A 6 -12.19 -0.56 -2.06
C ASN A 6 -11.06 -1.55 -1.71
N TRP A 7 -9.85 -1.03 -1.53
CA TRP A 7 -8.69 -1.85 -1.13
C TRP A 7 -8.92 -2.64 0.16
N ASN A 8 -9.73 -2.12 1.09
CA ASN A 8 -10.08 -2.83 2.32
C ASN A 8 -10.82 -4.15 2.08
N ASP A 9 -11.52 -4.31 0.96
CA ASP A 9 -12.24 -5.55 0.64
C ASP A 9 -11.26 -6.71 0.35
N LEU A 10 -10.00 -6.39 0.04
CA LEU A 10 -8.94 -7.36 -0.24
C LEU A 10 -8.02 -7.60 0.97
N LEU A 11 -8.14 -6.79 2.02
CA LEU A 11 -7.27 -6.87 3.20
C LEU A 11 -7.99 -7.59 4.35
N PRO A 12 -7.24 -8.31 5.22
CA PRO A 12 -7.86 -9.00 6.34
C PRO A 12 -8.50 -8.00 7.31
N THR A 13 -9.74 -8.29 7.71
CA THR A 13 -10.42 -7.52 8.76
C THR A 13 -9.77 -7.74 10.12
N MET A 14 -10.02 -6.85 11.07
CA MET A 14 -9.53 -7.00 12.45
C MET A 14 -9.90 -8.35 13.07
N GLY A 15 -11.16 -8.79 12.93
CA GLY A 15 -11.58 -10.10 13.43
C GLY A 15 -10.83 -11.27 12.76
N ALA A 16 -10.53 -11.14 11.46
CA ALA A 16 -9.70 -12.12 10.78
C ALA A 16 -8.28 -12.15 11.36
N ILE A 17 -7.65 -10.99 11.58
CA ILE A 17 -6.31 -10.86 12.19
C ILE A 17 -6.26 -11.48 13.60
N GLU A 18 -7.27 -11.22 14.43
CA GLU A 18 -7.32 -11.73 15.80
C GLU A 18 -7.33 -13.26 15.89
N SER A 19 -8.00 -13.89 14.91
CA SER A 19 -8.13 -15.35 14.76
C SER A 19 -6.93 -16.03 14.09
N MET A 20 -5.95 -15.29 13.57
CA MET A 20 -4.82 -15.89 12.87
C MET A 20 -3.85 -16.59 13.84
N ALA A 21 -3.35 -17.75 13.42
CA ALA A 21 -2.27 -18.45 14.10
C ALA A 21 -0.97 -17.60 14.12
N PRO A 22 -0.14 -17.71 15.16
CA PRO A 22 1.09 -16.90 15.30
C PRO A 22 2.03 -16.96 14.09
N GLU A 23 2.20 -18.13 13.48
CA GLU A 23 3.07 -18.34 12.32
C GLU A 23 2.49 -17.64 11.08
N LYS A 24 1.15 -17.61 10.96
CA LYS A 24 0.48 -16.86 9.89
C LYS A 24 0.65 -15.36 10.09
N LEU A 25 0.50 -14.86 11.32
CA LEU A 25 0.74 -13.45 11.64
C LEU A 25 2.18 -13.03 11.30
N GLN A 26 3.17 -13.87 11.60
CA GLN A 26 4.56 -13.58 11.24
C GLN A 26 4.78 -13.50 9.72
N ARG A 27 4.18 -14.43 8.95
CA ARG A 27 4.26 -14.39 7.49
C ARG A 27 3.57 -13.16 6.90
N VAL A 28 2.40 -12.80 7.43
CA VAL A 28 1.65 -11.62 6.99
C VAL A 28 2.45 -10.35 7.28
N ASP A 29 3.06 -10.23 8.46
CA ASP A 29 3.90 -9.08 8.82
C ASP A 29 5.07 -8.89 7.83
N GLY A 30 5.79 -9.97 7.52
CA GLY A 30 6.88 -9.92 6.53
C GLY A 30 6.40 -9.60 5.11
N ALA A 31 5.22 -10.09 4.72
CA ALA A 31 4.63 -9.74 3.43
C ALA A 31 4.25 -8.26 3.36
N ILE A 32 3.67 -7.72 4.43
CA ILE A 32 3.30 -6.30 4.52
C ILE A 32 4.53 -5.41 4.37
N GLU A 33 5.62 -5.72 5.06
CA GLU A 33 6.90 -5.00 4.93
C GLU A 33 7.40 -5.01 3.48
N GLN A 34 7.51 -6.19 2.86
CA GLN A 34 8.04 -6.33 1.50
C GLN A 34 7.17 -5.61 0.46
N TYR A 35 5.85 -5.73 0.56
CA TYR A 35 4.94 -5.08 -0.39
C TYR A 35 4.88 -3.56 -0.17
N SER A 36 4.98 -3.08 1.06
CA SER A 36 5.04 -1.64 1.35
C SER A 36 6.29 -1.00 0.73
N ILE A 37 7.45 -1.66 0.85
CA ILE A 37 8.70 -1.22 0.22
C ILE A 37 8.55 -1.20 -1.31
N THR A 38 7.99 -2.27 -1.88
CA THR A 38 7.81 -2.40 -3.33
C THR A 38 6.89 -1.30 -3.87
N LEU A 39 5.76 -1.02 -3.20
CA LEU A 39 4.86 0.09 -3.54
C LEU A 39 5.58 1.44 -3.48
N GLY A 40 6.38 1.66 -2.43
CA GLY A 40 7.20 2.87 -2.29
C GLY A 40 8.16 3.07 -3.46
N PHE A 41 8.87 2.02 -3.89
CA PHE A 41 9.73 2.08 -5.08
C PHE A 41 8.95 2.34 -6.37
N GLY A 42 7.77 1.72 -6.53
CA GLY A 42 6.90 1.97 -7.67
C GLY A 42 6.47 3.44 -7.76
N ILE A 43 5.99 4.01 -6.65
CA ILE A 43 5.60 5.43 -6.57
C ILE A 43 6.80 6.34 -6.89
N ALA A 44 7.98 6.05 -6.33
CA ALA A 44 9.19 6.81 -6.61
C ALA A 44 9.60 6.74 -8.09
N ALA A 45 9.51 5.57 -8.72
CA ALA A 45 9.79 5.41 -10.14
C ALA A 45 8.83 6.22 -11.01
N ILE A 46 7.53 6.25 -10.69
CA ILE A 46 6.54 7.11 -11.37
C ILE A 46 6.91 8.59 -11.20
N GLY A 47 7.25 9.02 -9.98
CA GLY A 47 7.71 10.39 -9.71
C GLY A 47 8.94 10.78 -10.53
N ASN A 48 9.91 9.87 -10.68
CA ASN A 48 11.08 10.11 -11.52
C ASN A 48 10.72 10.23 -13.01
N LEU A 49 9.82 9.37 -13.51
CA LEU A 49 9.32 9.47 -14.88
C LEU A 49 8.64 10.82 -15.14
N LEU A 50 7.78 11.27 -14.22
CA LEU A 50 7.12 12.58 -14.27
C LEU A 50 8.16 13.72 -14.35
N ALA A 51 9.16 13.69 -13.47
CA ALA A 51 10.22 14.69 -13.45
C ALA A 51 11.04 14.72 -14.75
N CYS A 52 11.37 13.55 -15.31
CA CYS A 52 12.04 13.45 -16.61
C CYS A 52 11.19 14.03 -17.74
N THR A 53 9.89 13.69 -17.81
CA THR A 53 8.99 14.25 -18.84
C THR A 53 8.81 15.75 -18.71
N ALA A 54 8.72 16.29 -17.49
CA ALA A 54 8.63 17.73 -17.27
C ALA A 54 9.93 18.46 -17.65
N SER A 55 11.08 17.81 -17.45
CA SER A 55 12.41 18.43 -17.65
C SER A 55 12.95 18.31 -19.08
N ASN A 56 12.44 17.39 -19.92
CA ASN A 56 13.01 17.16 -21.25
C ASN A 56 12.72 18.29 -22.27
N GLY A 57 11.72 19.15 -21.98
CA GLY A 57 11.37 20.33 -22.79
C GLY A 57 10.91 20.05 -24.22
N GLN A 58 10.77 18.78 -24.63
CA GLN A 58 10.48 18.35 -26.01
C GLN A 58 9.27 17.43 -26.12
N THR A 59 9.06 16.54 -25.14
CA THR A 59 7.95 15.59 -25.07
C THR A 59 7.39 15.57 -23.65
N GLY A 60 6.41 16.43 -23.41
CA GLY A 60 5.61 16.43 -22.18
C GLY A 60 4.54 15.35 -22.20
N LEU A 61 3.94 15.10 -21.04
CA LEU A 61 2.70 14.32 -20.95
C LEU A 61 1.55 15.17 -21.47
N ASN A 62 0.65 14.56 -22.24
CA ASN A 62 -0.63 15.21 -22.53
C ASN A 62 -1.50 15.27 -21.27
N ASP A 63 -2.48 16.17 -21.26
CA ASP A 63 -3.33 16.45 -20.08
C ASP A 63 -4.05 15.20 -19.55
N GLN A 64 -4.50 14.32 -20.44
CA GLN A 64 -5.18 13.07 -20.06
C GLN A 64 -4.21 12.13 -19.33
N THR A 65 -3.02 11.91 -19.88
CA THR A 65 -2.01 11.05 -19.26
C THR A 65 -1.54 11.62 -17.92
N ALA A 66 -1.38 12.95 -17.80
CA ALA A 66 -1.05 13.60 -16.53
C ALA A 66 -2.16 13.38 -15.49
N THR A 67 -3.42 13.50 -15.91
CA THR A 67 -4.59 13.24 -15.05
C THR A 67 -4.66 11.78 -14.60
N ASP A 68 -4.48 10.84 -15.51
CA ASP A 68 -4.52 9.39 -15.22
C ASP A 68 -3.41 8.99 -14.25
N ILE A 69 -2.20 9.56 -14.39
CA ILE A 69 -1.11 9.33 -13.43
C ILE A 69 -1.44 9.95 -12.07
N GLY A 70 -2.11 11.11 -12.03
CA GLY A 70 -2.61 11.69 -10.78
C GLY A 70 -3.53 10.75 -10.02
N TRP A 71 -4.56 10.21 -10.69
CA TRP A 71 -5.49 9.24 -10.10
C TRP A 71 -4.79 7.93 -9.70
N LEU A 72 -3.84 7.46 -10.49
CA LEU A 72 -3.03 6.28 -10.14
C LEU A 72 -2.23 6.52 -8.85
N LEU A 73 -1.55 7.65 -8.74
CA LEU A 73 -0.77 8.00 -7.55
C LEU A 73 -1.64 8.13 -6.30
N GLU A 74 -2.84 8.71 -6.42
CA GLU A 74 -3.81 8.75 -5.33
C GLU A 74 -4.23 7.34 -4.90
N SER A 75 -4.62 6.48 -5.84
CA SER A 75 -5.02 5.10 -5.54
C SER A 75 -3.89 4.27 -4.90
N LEU A 76 -2.65 4.47 -5.36
CA LEU A 76 -1.46 3.83 -4.76
C LEU A 76 -1.16 4.37 -3.35
N GLY A 77 -1.38 5.66 -3.13
CA GLY A 77 -1.26 6.29 -1.81
C GLY A 77 -2.29 5.73 -0.82
N GLU A 78 -3.54 5.60 -1.26
CA GLU A 78 -4.60 4.97 -0.45
C GLU A 78 -4.26 3.51 -0.13
N LEU A 79 -3.85 2.72 -1.12
CA LEU A 79 -3.43 1.33 -0.90
C LEU A 79 -2.27 1.25 0.10
N SER A 80 -1.27 2.13 -0.03
CA SER A 80 -0.13 2.18 0.89
C SER A 80 -0.56 2.47 2.32
N ALA A 81 -1.50 3.41 2.53
CA ALA A 81 -2.06 3.71 3.83
C ALA A 81 -2.83 2.51 4.43
N ARG A 82 -3.68 1.84 3.64
CA ARG A 82 -4.43 0.66 4.10
C ARG A 82 -3.54 -0.51 4.45
N LEU A 83 -2.47 -0.72 3.67
CA LEU A 83 -1.48 -1.75 3.94
C LEU A 83 -0.73 -1.46 5.25
N ALA A 84 -0.37 -0.19 5.50
CA ALA A 84 0.25 0.24 6.75
C ALA A 84 -0.69 0.05 7.97
N ASP A 85 -1.97 0.41 7.85
CA ASP A 85 -2.97 0.17 8.91
C ASP A 85 -3.10 -1.33 9.24
N THR A 86 -3.15 -2.17 8.21
CA THR A 86 -3.18 -3.64 8.36
C THR A 86 -1.91 -4.15 9.04
N GLY A 87 -0.74 -3.62 8.65
CA GLY A 87 0.55 -3.95 9.27
C GLY A 87 0.59 -3.61 10.75
N ASN A 88 0.12 -2.43 11.11
CA ASN A 88 0.02 -1.99 12.50
C ASN A 88 -0.88 -2.94 13.31
N ALA A 89 -2.03 -3.34 12.77
CA ALA A 89 -2.94 -4.30 13.41
C ALA A 89 -2.28 -5.67 13.63
N VAL A 90 -1.61 -6.20 12.61
CA VAL A 90 -0.89 -7.49 12.69
C VAL A 90 0.25 -7.42 13.71
N SER A 91 1.07 -6.37 13.66
CA SER A 91 2.19 -6.16 14.59
C SER A 91 1.70 -6.05 16.04
N ASN A 92 0.62 -5.31 16.28
CA ASN A 92 0.00 -5.20 17.59
C ASN A 92 -0.49 -6.56 18.08
N ARG A 93 -1.22 -7.31 17.24
CA ARG A 93 -1.69 -8.66 17.61
C ARG A 93 -0.52 -9.58 17.96
N ARG A 94 0.56 -9.58 17.16
CA ARG A 94 1.78 -10.36 17.46
C ARG A 94 2.39 -9.99 18.81
N ARG A 95 2.45 -8.70 19.15
CA ARG A 95 2.97 -8.23 20.45
C ARG A 95 2.12 -8.72 21.62
N THR A 96 0.78 -8.76 21.48
CA THR A 96 -0.11 -9.29 22.53
C THR A 96 0.07 -10.79 22.79
N LEU A 97 0.55 -11.53 21.80
CA LEU A 97 0.77 -12.98 21.89
C LEU A 97 2.15 -13.35 22.43
N LYS A 98 3.11 -12.42 22.44
CA LYS A 98 4.41 -12.66 23.08
C LYS A 98 4.24 -12.59 24.60
N PRO A 99 4.69 -13.59 25.37
CA PRO A 99 4.73 -13.50 26.82
C PRO A 99 5.55 -12.27 27.23
N ARG A 100 5.05 -11.46 28.17
CA ARG A 100 5.87 -10.45 28.83
C ARG A 100 6.98 -11.20 29.58
N ALA A 101 8.21 -11.00 29.15
CA ALA A 101 9.40 -11.43 29.89
C ALA A 101 9.49 -10.70 31.23
#